data_AF-A0A4R9GC61-F1
#
_entry.id   AF-A0A4R9GC61-F1
#
_cell.length_a   1.000
_cell.length_b   1.000
_cell.length_c   1.000
_cell.angle_alpha   90.00
_cell.angle_beta   90.00
_cell.angle_gamma   90.00
#
_symmetry.space_group_name_H-M   'P 1'
#
loop_
_entity.id
_entity.type
_entity.pdbx_description
1 polymer ?
#
loop_
_entity_poly.entity_id
_entity_poly.type
_entity_poly.pdbx_seq_one_letter_code
_entity_poly.pdbx_strand_id
1 'polypeptide(L)'
;MNYNEEERERFLKVAKRVYLCIARNRGERIERLNLEMSLNNKLGLDGDDFDDLLNDIDRYIKIDWSSFDFSHYFNNEGSSSLRLFKILICFPFLIVFIFIKLVLKLFGSSKNVEQFIEPIVGNTKRDFKISDLVLAGFWGKWTEFKLLSIPIEDELKSWQNDFRIRFERKFNTRK
;
A
#
# COMPACT_ATOMS: atom_id res chain seq x y z
N MET A 1 -15.84 23.51 8.62
CA MET A 1 -14.58 24.26 8.80
C MET A 1 -14.46 25.26 7.67
N ASN A 2 -14.24 26.54 7.96
CA ASN A 2 -14.08 27.57 6.95
C ASN A 2 -12.58 27.78 6.73
N TYR A 3 -11.99 27.01 5.80
CA TYR A 3 -10.57 27.11 5.47
C TYR A 3 -10.30 28.44 4.76
N ASN A 4 -9.20 29.10 5.14
CA ASN A 4 -8.74 30.31 4.45
C ASN A 4 -8.20 29.96 3.05
N GLU A 5 -7.98 30.97 2.21
CA GLU A 5 -7.57 30.76 0.80
C GLU A 5 -6.21 30.05 0.70
N GLU A 6 -5.28 30.37 1.59
CA GLU A 6 -3.96 29.76 1.68
C GLU A 6 -4.03 28.27 2.04
N GLU A 7 -4.87 27.90 3.01
CA GLU A 7 -5.11 26.51 3.41
C GLU A 7 -5.75 25.70 2.28
N ARG A 8 -6.67 26.30 1.51
CA ARG A 8 -7.25 25.66 0.34
C ARG A 8 -6.21 25.44 -0.75
N GLU A 9 -5.39 26.45 -1.03
CA GLU A 9 -4.31 26.34 -2.01
C GLU A 9 -3.30 25.27 -1.59
N ARG A 10 -2.94 25.23 -0.30
CA ARG A 10 -2.06 24.22 0.28
C ARG A 10 -2.64 22.81 0.13
N PHE A 11 -3.90 22.61 0.50
CA PHE A 11 -4.58 21.33 0.33
C PHE A 11 -4.56 20.86 -1.13
N LEU A 12 -4.87 21.76 -2.07
CA LEU A 12 -4.86 21.44 -3.50
C LEU A 12 -3.46 21.07 -4.00
N LYS A 13 -2.41 21.73 -3.51
CA LYS A 13 -1.01 21.41 -3.86
C LYS A 13 -0.63 20.00 -3.38
N VAL A 14 -0.91 19.68 -2.13
CA VAL A 14 -0.66 18.34 -1.56
C VAL A 14 -1.44 17.28 -2.33
N ALA A 15 -2.74 17.49 -2.53
CA ALA A 15 -3.60 16.57 -3.26
C ALA A 15 -3.06 16.31 -4.68
N LYS A 16 -2.75 17.36 -5.44
CA LYS A 16 -2.20 17.21 -6.80
C LYS A 16 -0.91 16.38 -6.82
N ARG A 17 0.01 16.62 -5.88
CA ARG A 17 1.28 15.87 -5.81
C ARG A 17 1.06 14.42 -5.43
N VAL A 18 0.22 14.13 -4.44
CA VAL A 18 -0.14 12.76 -4.04
C VAL A 18 -0.73 12.00 -5.23
N TYR A 19 -1.71 12.58 -5.93
CA TYR A 19 -2.32 11.96 -7.11
C TYR A 19 -1.32 11.66 -8.23
N LEU A 20 -0.44 12.61 -8.54
CA LEU A 20 0.61 12.42 -9.54
C LEU A 20 1.57 11.29 -9.16
N CYS A 21 2.00 11.24 -7.89
CA CYS A 21 2.90 10.20 -7.41
C CYS A 21 2.22 8.83 -7.43
N ILE A 22 0.93 8.72 -7.05
CA ILE A 22 0.18 7.46 -7.12
C ILE A 22 0.03 6.98 -8.57
N ALA A 23 -0.41 7.87 -9.47
CA ALA A 23 -0.56 7.56 -10.89
C ALA A 23 0.76 7.06 -11.48
N ARG A 24 1.86 7.74 -11.15
CA ARG A 24 3.20 7.35 -11.58
C ARG A 24 3.65 6.01 -11.01
N ASN A 25 3.49 5.79 -9.71
CA ASN A 25 3.94 4.56 -9.04
C ASN A 25 3.16 3.33 -9.53
N ARG A 26 1.86 3.48 -9.80
CA ARG A 26 1.01 2.35 -10.22
C ARG A 26 0.81 2.23 -11.72
N GLY A 27 1.27 3.21 -12.50
CA GLY A 27 0.95 3.29 -13.93
C GLY A 27 -0.56 3.45 -14.17
N GLU A 28 -1.26 4.04 -13.21
CA GLU A 28 -2.69 4.29 -13.30
C GLU A 28 -2.96 5.65 -13.93
N ARG A 29 -4.07 5.74 -14.67
CA ARG A 29 -4.51 7.01 -15.24
C ARG A 29 -5.09 7.88 -14.12
N ILE A 30 -4.70 9.15 -14.03
CA ILE A 30 -5.13 10.06 -12.96
C ILE A 30 -6.67 10.14 -12.89
N GLU A 31 -7.35 10.09 -14.03
CA GLU A 31 -8.81 10.16 -14.13
C GLU A 31 -9.53 8.95 -13.52
N ARG A 32 -8.82 7.84 -13.30
CA ARG A 32 -9.36 6.65 -12.62
C ARG A 32 -9.16 6.70 -11.11
N LEU A 33 -8.28 7.57 -10.62
CA LEU A 33 -8.02 7.71 -9.19
C LEU A 33 -9.14 8.53 -8.53
N ASN A 34 -9.60 8.09 -7.37
CA ASN A 34 -10.57 8.82 -6.56
C ASN A 34 -10.16 8.80 -5.09
N LEU A 35 -10.63 9.78 -4.32
CA LEU A 35 -10.23 9.96 -2.92
C LEU A 35 -10.55 8.75 -2.05
N GLU A 36 -11.62 8.02 -2.37
CA GLU A 36 -12.07 6.84 -1.62
C GLU A 36 -11.33 5.55 -1.99
N MET A 37 -10.45 5.61 -3.00
CA MET A 37 -9.72 4.46 -3.48
C MET A 37 -8.70 4.01 -2.43
N SER A 38 -8.73 2.72 -2.13
CA SER A 38 -7.82 2.09 -1.18
C SER A 38 -6.42 1.91 -1.78
N LEU A 39 -5.41 2.55 -1.19
CA LEU A 39 -4.01 2.44 -1.58
C LEU A 39 -3.52 0.99 -1.40
N ASN A 40 -3.79 0.38 -0.25
CA ASN A 40 -3.34 -0.96 0.08
C ASN A 40 -4.18 -2.06 -0.60
N ASN A 41 -5.51 -2.03 -0.48
CA ASN A 41 -6.32 -3.15 -0.97
C ASN A 41 -6.66 -3.03 -2.47
N LYS A 42 -6.89 -1.82 -2.99
CA LYS A 42 -7.31 -1.61 -4.39
C LYS A 42 -6.12 -1.37 -5.32
N LEU A 43 -5.17 -0.55 -4.90
CA LEU A 43 -3.98 -0.22 -5.69
C LEU A 43 -2.81 -1.16 -5.41
N GLY A 44 -2.86 -1.96 -4.33
CA GLY A 44 -1.83 -2.94 -4.00
C GLY A 44 -0.50 -2.29 -3.58
N LEU A 45 -0.55 -1.10 -2.98
CA LEU A 45 0.61 -0.46 -2.35
C LEU A 45 0.77 -1.00 -0.93
N ASP A 46 1.84 -1.70 -0.64
CA ASP A 46 2.11 -2.27 0.69
C ASP A 46 3.61 -2.48 0.87
N GLY A 47 4.09 -2.46 2.11
CA GLY A 47 5.51 -2.62 2.41
C GLY A 47 6.40 -1.66 1.61
N ASP A 48 7.44 -2.19 0.98
CA ASP A 48 8.40 -1.44 0.17
C ASP A 48 7.74 -0.55 -0.92
N ASP A 49 6.62 -0.99 -1.51
CA ASP A 49 5.91 -0.22 -2.54
C ASP A 49 5.31 1.08 -1.96
N PHE A 50 4.90 1.06 -0.69
CA PHE A 50 4.35 2.23 -0.02
C PHE A 50 5.47 3.19 0.42
N ASP A 51 6.60 2.66 0.88
CA ASP A 51 7.78 3.47 1.20
C ASP A 51 8.35 4.17 -0.05
N ASP A 52 8.39 3.47 -1.20
CA ASP A 52 8.72 4.05 -2.51
C ASP A 52 7.78 5.22 -2.87
N LEU A 53 6.47 5.10 -2.57
CA LEU A 53 5.51 6.20 -2.78
C LEU A 53 5.77 7.40 -1.86
N LEU A 54 6.03 7.19 -0.58
CA LEU A 54 6.31 8.28 0.36
C LEU A 54 7.60 9.02 -0.02
N ASN A 55 8.65 8.29 -0.35
CA ASN A 55 9.89 8.85 -0.86
C ASN A 55 9.67 9.70 -2.12
N ASP A 56 8.78 9.25 -3.00
CA ASP A 56 8.44 9.96 -4.23
C ASP A 56 7.68 11.28 -3.96
N ILE A 57 6.75 11.27 -2.99
CA ILE A 57 6.07 12.49 -2.52
C ILE A 57 7.08 13.47 -1.90
N ASP A 58 8.00 12.95 -1.07
CA ASP A 58 9.04 13.71 -0.39
C ASP A 58 10.06 14.38 -1.32
N ARG A 59 10.12 13.99 -2.60
CA ARG A 59 10.90 14.72 -3.63
C ARG A 59 10.30 16.08 -3.96
N TYR A 60 8.99 16.24 -3.81
CA TYR A 60 8.28 17.48 -4.16
C TYR A 60 7.91 18.30 -2.95
N ILE A 61 7.54 17.63 -1.86
CA ILE A 61 7.14 18.29 -0.64
C ILE A 61 7.57 17.44 0.56
N LYS A 62 8.43 17.98 1.43
CA LYS A 62 8.99 17.28 2.59
C LYS A 62 7.98 17.23 3.74
N ILE A 63 7.33 16.08 3.91
CA ILE A 63 6.33 15.86 4.95
C ILE A 63 7.00 15.11 6.12
N ASP A 64 6.82 15.60 7.35
CA ASP A 64 7.08 14.76 8.52
C ASP A 64 5.93 13.78 8.73
N TRP A 65 6.18 12.52 8.38
CA TRP A 65 5.25 11.41 8.53
C TRP A 65 5.27 10.78 9.93
N SER A 66 6.19 11.17 10.82
CA SER A 66 6.41 10.51 12.11
C SER A 66 5.22 10.55 13.06
N SER A 67 4.31 11.53 12.87
CA SER A 67 3.09 11.65 13.66
C SER A 67 1.94 10.74 13.17
N PHE A 68 2.09 10.08 12.03
CA PHE A 68 1.05 9.22 11.46
C PHE A 68 1.35 7.74 11.71
N ASP A 69 0.41 7.03 12.33
CA ASP A 69 0.54 5.61 12.59
C ASP A 69 0.03 4.77 11.40
N PHE A 70 0.97 4.29 10.59
CA PHE A 70 0.72 3.44 9.43
C PHE A 70 0.50 1.95 9.79
N SER A 71 0.78 1.55 11.04
CA SER A 71 0.78 0.12 11.43
C SER A 71 -0.61 -0.54 11.34
N HIS A 72 -1.67 0.27 11.41
CA HIS A 72 -3.05 -0.18 11.26
C HIS A 72 -3.46 -0.47 9.80
N TYR A 73 -2.65 -0.04 8.84
CA TYR A 73 -2.95 -0.06 7.41
C TYR A 73 -2.03 -0.98 6.62
N PHE A 74 -0.75 -1.06 7.02
CA PHE A 74 0.29 -1.80 6.33
C PHE A 74 0.83 -2.91 7.24
N ASN A 75 1.29 -4.01 6.64
CA ASN A 75 1.93 -5.05 7.45
C ASN A 75 3.35 -4.58 7.78
N ASN A 76 3.81 -4.80 9.00
CA ASN A 76 5.24 -4.65 9.30
C ASN A 76 6.06 -5.65 8.48
N GLU A 77 6.63 -5.20 7.37
CA GLU A 77 7.63 -5.95 6.62
C GLU A 77 8.97 -5.86 7.34
N GLY A 78 9.06 -6.62 8.44
CA GLY A 78 10.27 -6.74 9.26
C GLY A 78 10.29 -7.98 10.15
N SER A 79 9.27 -8.86 10.04
CA SER A 79 9.18 -10.09 10.84
C SER A 79 8.82 -11.30 9.98
N SER A 80 9.68 -11.59 9.00
CA SER A 80 9.67 -12.86 8.26
C SER A 80 9.67 -14.08 9.21
N SER A 81 10.18 -13.93 10.44
CA SER A 81 10.14 -14.95 11.51
C SER A 81 8.72 -15.25 12.04
N LEU A 82 7.83 -14.25 12.17
CA LEU A 82 6.50 -14.45 12.77
C LEU A 82 5.50 -15.09 11.81
N ARG A 83 5.60 -14.84 10.49
CA ARG A 83 4.81 -15.56 9.47
C ARG A 83 5.20 -17.04 9.42
N LEU A 84 6.50 -17.35 9.46
CA LEU A 84 6.98 -18.75 9.53
C LEU A 84 6.54 -19.44 10.83
N PHE A 85 6.57 -18.75 11.97
CA PHE A 85 6.06 -19.28 13.24
C PHE A 85 4.56 -19.57 13.21
N LYS A 86 3.75 -18.67 12.61
CA LYS A 86 2.32 -18.91 12.41
C LYS A 86 2.07 -20.14 11.52
N ILE A 87 2.82 -20.29 10.42
CA ILE A 87 2.74 -21.48 9.56
C ILE A 87 3.12 -22.75 10.34
N LEU A 88 4.18 -22.72 11.14
CA LEU A 88 4.63 -23.83 11.99
C LEU A 88 3.58 -24.24 13.05
N ILE A 89 2.96 -23.27 13.71
CA ILE A 89 1.89 -23.51 14.70
C ILE A 89 0.62 -24.03 14.02
N CYS A 90 0.29 -23.53 12.82
CA CYS A 90 -0.91 -23.93 12.08
C CYS A 90 -0.73 -25.23 11.28
N PHE A 91 0.50 -25.67 11.02
CA PHE A 91 0.83 -26.90 10.30
C PHE A 91 0.15 -28.17 10.86
N PRO A 92 0.18 -28.46 12.18
CA PRO A 92 -0.54 -29.60 12.73
C PRO A 92 -2.06 -29.51 12.52
N PHE A 93 -2.65 -28.32 12.61
CA PHE A 93 -4.07 -28.11 12.33
C PHE A 93 -4.41 -28.32 10.85
N LEU A 94 -3.49 -27.96 9.95
CA LEU A 94 -3.64 -28.16 8.51
C LEU A 94 -3.63 -29.66 8.14
N ILE A 95 -2.79 -30.46 8.81
CA ILE A 95 -2.78 -31.93 8.67
C ILE A 95 -4.09 -32.54 9.18
N VAL A 96 -4.53 -32.15 10.39
CA VAL A 96 -5.80 -32.61 10.97
C VAL A 96 -6.97 -32.27 10.05
N PHE A 97 -6.96 -31.07 9.45
CA PHE A 97 -7.99 -30.61 8.53
C PHE A 97 -8.01 -31.41 7.22
N ILE A 98 -6.86 -31.69 6.62
CA ILE A 98 -6.76 -32.57 5.44
C ILE A 98 -7.31 -33.96 5.77
N PHE A 99 -7.03 -34.47 6.96
CA PHE A 99 -7.54 -35.76 7.41
C PHE A 99 -9.06 -35.76 7.59
N ILE A 100 -9.63 -34.71 8.21
CA ILE A 100 -11.09 -34.53 8.33
C ILE A 100 -11.73 -34.43 6.94
N LYS A 101 -11.13 -33.70 6.00
CA LYS A 101 -11.61 -33.61 4.61
C LYS A 101 -11.60 -34.97 3.90
N LEU A 102 -10.55 -35.76 4.11
CA LEU A 102 -10.45 -37.12 3.58
C LEU A 102 -11.57 -38.03 4.14
N VAL A 103 -11.79 -37.99 5.45
CA VAL A 103 -12.84 -38.75 6.14
C VAL A 103 -14.23 -38.32 5.66
N LEU A 104 -14.52 -37.01 5.60
CA LEU A 104 -15.80 -36.49 5.12
C LEU A 104 -16.09 -36.88 3.66
N LYS A 105 -15.05 -36.91 2.81
CA LYS A 105 -15.15 -37.37 1.42
C LYS A 105 -15.48 -38.87 1.33
N LEU A 106 -14.90 -39.70 2.22
CA LEU A 106 -15.21 -41.12 2.35
C LEU A 106 -16.66 -41.38 2.78
N PHE A 107 -17.23 -40.51 3.60
CA PHE A 107 -18.64 -40.57 4.03
C PHE A 107 -19.62 -39.86 3.07
N GLY A 108 -19.18 -39.47 1.86
CA GLY A 108 -20.04 -38.92 0.82
C GLY A 108 -20.60 -37.51 1.11
N SER A 109 -20.01 -36.77 2.06
CA SER A 109 -20.47 -35.44 2.44
C SER A 109 -19.71 -34.34 1.67
N SER A 110 -20.40 -33.58 0.82
CA SER A 110 -19.82 -32.54 -0.05
C SER A 110 -19.90 -31.12 0.55
N LYS A 111 -19.82 -30.97 1.88
CA LYS A 111 -19.85 -29.63 2.47
C LYS A 111 -18.60 -28.84 2.06
N ASN A 112 -18.79 -27.60 1.59
CA ASN A 112 -17.71 -26.69 1.20
C ASN A 112 -16.92 -26.25 2.43
N VAL A 113 -15.92 -27.05 2.83
CA VAL A 113 -15.04 -26.80 3.99
C VAL A 113 -14.10 -25.60 3.77
N GLU A 114 -14.11 -24.98 2.59
CA GLU A 114 -13.24 -23.86 2.21
C GLU A 114 -13.48 -22.59 3.05
N GLN A 115 -14.67 -22.42 3.63
CA GLN A 115 -14.99 -21.31 4.54
C GLN A 115 -14.16 -21.32 5.84
N PHE A 116 -13.53 -22.45 6.20
CA PHE A 116 -12.70 -22.54 7.41
C PHE A 116 -11.25 -22.07 7.21
N ILE A 117 -10.83 -21.78 5.97
CA ILE A 117 -9.45 -21.33 5.65
C ILE A 117 -9.36 -19.79 5.65
N GLU A 118 -10.45 -19.07 5.41
CA GLU A 118 -10.48 -17.60 5.37
C GLU A 118 -9.84 -16.90 6.59
N PRO A 119 -10.00 -17.36 7.85
CA PRO A 119 -9.44 -16.65 9.00
C PRO A 119 -7.91 -16.82 9.16
N ILE A 120 -7.27 -17.76 8.45
CA ILE A 120 -5.84 -18.06 8.59
C ILE A 120 -4.99 -17.16 7.67
N VAL A 121 -5.58 -16.65 6.58
CA VAL A 121 -4.91 -15.83 5.56
C VAL A 121 -5.43 -14.39 5.54
N GLY A 122 -6.64 -14.14 6.03
CA GLY A 122 -7.24 -12.81 6.05
C GLY A 122 -6.85 -11.99 7.28
N ASN A 123 -5.73 -11.26 7.21
CA ASN A 123 -5.73 -9.94 7.87
C ASN A 123 -6.55 -9.04 6.93
N THR A 124 -7.81 -8.76 7.27
CA THR A 124 -8.57 -7.69 6.61
C THR A 124 -7.94 -6.36 7.02
N LYS A 125 -6.84 -6.01 6.36
CA LYS A 125 -6.18 -4.72 6.54
C LYS A 125 -7.21 -3.63 6.33
N ARG A 126 -7.23 -2.68 7.26
CA ARG A 126 -8.08 -1.50 7.12
C ARG A 126 -7.71 -0.80 5.81
N ASP A 127 -8.72 -0.37 5.05
CA ASP A 127 -8.47 0.45 3.86
C ASP A 127 -7.73 1.72 4.26
N PHE A 128 -6.61 1.97 3.58
CA PHE A 128 -5.92 3.26 3.63
C PHE A 128 -6.23 4.02 2.37
N LYS A 129 -7.07 5.04 2.46
CA LYS A 129 -7.59 5.73 1.28
C LYS A 129 -6.63 6.80 0.78
N ILE A 130 -6.77 7.18 -0.48
CA ILE A 130 -6.07 8.35 -1.03
C ILE A 130 -6.38 9.61 -0.19
N SER A 131 -7.64 9.78 0.26
CA SER A 131 -8.02 10.87 1.15
C SER A 131 -7.26 10.86 2.47
N ASP A 132 -7.05 9.69 3.09
CA ASP A 132 -6.30 9.57 4.33
C ASP A 132 -4.86 10.03 4.14
N LEU A 133 -4.22 9.64 3.03
CA LEU A 133 -2.85 10.09 2.69
C LEU A 133 -2.78 11.59 2.41
N VAL A 134 -3.76 12.15 1.68
CA VAL A 134 -3.82 13.60 1.40
C VAL A 134 -4.01 14.39 2.70
N LEU A 135 -4.88 13.91 3.60
CA LEU A 135 -5.09 14.52 4.91
C LEU A 135 -3.85 14.41 5.79
N ALA A 136 -3.23 13.24 5.84
CA ALA A 136 -1.97 13.02 6.58
C ALA A 136 -0.89 13.96 6.08
N GLY A 137 -0.74 14.11 4.76
CA GLY A 137 0.19 15.06 4.17
C GLY A 137 -0.16 16.51 4.53
N PHE A 138 -1.43 16.90 4.43
CA PHE A 138 -1.88 18.27 4.74
C PHE A 138 -1.64 18.66 6.21
N TRP A 139 -1.88 17.74 7.15
CA TRP A 139 -1.70 17.96 8.59
C TRP A 139 -0.29 17.69 9.11
N GLY A 140 0.58 17.06 8.31
CA GLY A 140 1.96 16.78 8.67
C GLY A 140 2.76 18.06 9.01
N LYS A 141 3.79 17.92 9.85
CA LYS A 141 4.71 19.02 10.14
C LYS A 141 5.68 19.19 8.97
N TRP A 142 5.53 20.27 8.24
CA TRP A 142 6.40 20.60 7.12
C TRP A 142 7.65 21.31 7.65
N THR A 143 8.78 20.60 7.73
CA THR A 143 10.04 21.23 8.12
C THR A 143 10.54 22.20 7.05
N GLU A 144 10.26 21.92 5.77
CA GLU A 144 10.51 22.82 4.64
C GLU A 144 9.47 22.64 3.53
N PHE A 145 8.34 23.36 3.58
CA PHE A 145 7.43 23.46 2.43
C PHE A 145 8.09 24.30 1.33
N LYS A 146 9.06 23.71 0.62
CA LYS A 146 9.61 24.25 -0.61
C LYS A 146 9.10 23.40 -1.75
N LEU A 147 8.30 24.00 -2.62
CA LEU A 147 7.96 23.37 -3.89
C LEU A 147 9.26 23.31 -4.71
N LEU A 148 9.92 22.15 -4.69
CA LEU A 148 11.09 21.96 -5.54
C LEU A 148 10.61 21.94 -6.99
N SER A 149 11.01 22.95 -7.76
CA SER A 149 10.89 22.90 -9.21
C SER A 149 11.96 21.95 -9.73
N ILE A 150 11.58 20.69 -9.91
CA ILE A 150 12.42 19.73 -10.63
C ILE A 150 12.30 20.10 -12.11
N PRO A 151 13.41 20.31 -12.84
CA PRO A 151 13.37 20.46 -14.29
C PRO A 151 12.63 19.29 -14.94
N ILE A 152 11.85 19.56 -15.99
CA ILE A 152 11.02 18.54 -16.64
C ILE A 152 11.89 17.38 -17.15
N GLU A 153 13.09 17.70 -17.65
CA GLU A 153 14.05 16.72 -18.15
C GLU A 153 14.52 15.76 -17.05
N ASP A 154 14.83 16.29 -15.86
CA ASP A 154 15.27 15.50 -14.71
C ASP A 154 14.12 14.65 -14.16
N GLU A 155 12.91 15.19 -14.14
CA GLU A 155 11.70 14.47 -13.75
C GLU A 155 11.41 13.30 -14.71
N LEU A 156 11.51 13.52 -16.02
CA LEU A 156 11.34 12.49 -17.04
C LEU A 156 12.40 11.40 -16.93
N LYS A 157 13.66 11.78 -16.73
CA LYS A 157 14.78 10.84 -16.58
C LYS A 157 14.64 10.00 -15.31
N SER A 158 14.26 10.63 -14.19
CA SER A 158 13.94 9.94 -12.95
C SER A 158 12.81 8.93 -13.16
N TRP A 159 11.74 9.33 -13.85
CA TRP A 159 10.61 8.46 -14.14
C TRP A 159 10.99 7.25 -14.97
N GLN A 160 11.78 7.43 -16.04
CA GLN A 160 12.28 6.34 -16.87
C GLN A 160 13.12 5.34 -16.06
N ASN A 161 13.97 5.84 -15.17
CA ASN A 161 14.81 5.00 -14.33
C ASN A 161 13.98 4.21 -13.29
N ASP A 162 13.04 4.87 -12.62
CA ASP A 162 12.17 4.24 -11.63
C ASP A 162 11.26 3.19 -12.29
N PHE A 163 10.73 3.47 -13.48
CA PHE A 163 9.98 2.49 -14.27
C PHE A 163 10.84 1.27 -14.63
N ARG A 164 12.07 1.50 -15.11
CA ARG A 164 13.01 0.43 -15.44
C ARG A 164 13.31 -0.45 -14.23
N ILE A 165 13.61 0.15 -13.07
CA ILE A 165 13.88 -0.58 -11.83
C ILE A 165 12.67 -1.45 -11.44
N ARG A 166 11.46 -0.90 -11.44
CA ARG A 166 10.24 -1.66 -11.12
C ARG A 166 10.00 -2.79 -12.12
N PHE A 167 10.24 -2.54 -13.40
CA PHE A 167 10.13 -3.55 -14.45
C PHE A 167 11.14 -4.69 -14.22
N GLU A 168 12.41 -4.38 -13.98
CA GLU A 168 13.46 -5.35 -13.70
C GLU A 168 13.16 -6.17 -12.43
N ARG A 169 12.73 -5.54 -11.33
CA ARG A 169 12.31 -6.24 -10.09
C ARG A 169 11.24 -7.30 -10.41
N LYS A 170 10.17 -6.91 -11.10
CA LYS A 170 9.02 -7.79 -11.40
C LYS A 170 9.38 -8.97 -12.32
N PHE A 171 10.32 -8.77 -13.25
CA PHE A 171 10.75 -9.82 -14.17
C PHE A 171 11.81 -10.74 -13.59
N ASN A 172 12.73 -10.22 -12.77
CA ASN A 172 13.77 -11.03 -12.13
C ASN A 172 13.23 -11.93 -11.00
N THR A 173 12.15 -11.54 -10.32
CA THR A 173 11.46 -12.41 -9.34
C THR A 173 10.69 -13.58 -9.98
N ARG A 174 10.63 -13.66 -11.32
CA ARG A 174 9.95 -14.75 -12.06
C ARG A 174 10.90 -15.77 -12.68
N LYS A 175 12.22 -15.62 -12.49
CA LYS A 175 13.24 -16.62 -12.85
C LYS A 175 13.63 -17.42 -11.62
#